data_AF-A0A0Q6TCT1-F1
#
_entry.id   AF-A0A0Q6TCT1-F1
#
_cell.length_a   1.000
_cell.length_b   1.000
_cell.length_c   1.000
_cell.angle_alpha   90.00
_cell.angle_beta   90.00
_cell.angle_gamma   90.00
#
_symmetry.space_group_name_H-M   'P 1'
#
loop_
_entity.id
_entity.type
_entity.pdbx_description
1 polymer ?
#
loop_
_entity_poly.entity_id
_entity_poly.type
_entity_poly.pdbx_seq_one_letter_code
_entity_poly.pdbx_strand_id
1 'polypeptide(L)'
;MDATVFALLDDASPEGHAQARSRLYGGYAGMLACQRIEDWPRLLDGMQDALARGLHAVPVLTYELGEQLVGIAPARELHAPLAQVLLFERYDVLDAAQVDAWLAARAQEQGNGPAGIGAMRANVDETTFAHAIERIRDYIAAGDTYQVNYTYRLRFDAFGPVCALYARLRARQPVPYGALIGLPDGRAVLSLSPELFVRHDAGRLLARPMKGTAPAHGDDIVNAVRAQHLAADPKNRAENLMIVDLLRNDLGRIARTGSVGVPALFEVKRYSSVLQMTSTVQAQLAPGISLRDIFAALYPCGSITGAPKRRTMEIIRELEPAARGIYTGAIGWIDPPPPGAGFGKQQDARAGSRAGARFGDFCLSVPIRTLTLQPEQNGVRHGELGVGAGIVYDSDAGAEYAECRLKASFLTGLSNDFEIFETIYATRTGGCRHLERHLARLGASAAYFGHPFNPGLARGAAQEACAALPDDAPHRVRLALRPNGEIVVQTGALAPLDEPVRLLLADEPTHAHDVFLRHKTSVRSRYDAAWRAAEGVGAFDTLFFNERGELTEGGRSSVFVRIGGRWYTPPLSAGVLPGVMRGVLLDDPAWDAIECPLTRESLARAQEIVVCNALRGPLRAVLHR
;
A
#
# COMPACT_ATOMS: atom_id res chain seq x y z
N MET A 1 -1.28 -27.19 0.95
CA MET A 1 -1.83 -25.99 0.31
C MET A 1 -0.98 -24.83 0.75
N ASP A 2 -0.31 -24.16 -0.18
CA ASP A 2 0.52 -23.00 0.11
C ASP A 2 -0.40 -21.84 0.53
N ALA A 3 -0.51 -21.59 1.83
CA ALA A 3 -1.43 -20.59 2.39
C ALA A 3 -1.11 -19.14 1.97
N THR A 4 -0.01 -18.96 1.22
CA THR A 4 0.53 -17.66 0.80
C THR A 4 -0.05 -17.15 -0.52
N VAL A 5 -0.50 -18.03 -1.43
CA VAL A 5 -1.00 -17.65 -2.76
C VAL A 5 -2.53 -17.67 -2.79
N PHE A 6 -3.13 -16.52 -3.08
CA PHE A 6 -4.58 -16.37 -3.15
C PHE A 6 -4.95 -15.14 -4.00
N ALA A 7 -6.19 -15.10 -4.47
CA ALA A 7 -6.75 -13.91 -5.11
C ALA A 7 -8.18 -13.69 -4.63
N LEU A 8 -8.44 -12.50 -4.10
CA LEU A 8 -9.77 -11.98 -3.84
C LEU A 8 -10.02 -10.86 -4.85
N LEU A 9 -10.98 -11.02 -5.76
CA LEU A 9 -11.47 -9.95 -6.63
C LEU A 9 -12.78 -9.42 -6.02
N ASP A 10 -12.77 -8.18 -5.56
CA ASP A 10 -13.71 -7.65 -4.58
C ASP A 10 -14.62 -6.56 -5.18
N ASP A 11 -15.93 -6.75 -5.10
CA ASP A 11 -16.93 -5.70 -5.36
C ASP A 11 -17.42 -5.15 -4.01
N ALA A 12 -16.70 -4.15 -3.51
CA ALA A 12 -17.05 -3.41 -2.30
C ALA A 12 -17.94 -2.20 -2.61
N SER A 13 -18.53 -2.09 -3.81
CA SER A 13 -19.36 -0.94 -4.16
C SER A 13 -20.70 -0.94 -3.42
N PRO A 14 -21.33 0.22 -3.15
CA PRO A 14 -22.62 0.28 -2.47
C PRO A 14 -23.72 -0.55 -3.16
N GLU A 15 -23.71 -0.61 -4.50
CA GLU A 15 -24.62 -1.44 -5.30
C GLU A 15 -24.33 -2.96 -5.13
N GLY A 16 -23.09 -3.31 -4.79
CA GLY A 16 -22.62 -4.69 -4.54
C GLY A 16 -22.73 -5.15 -3.09
N HIS A 17 -22.87 -4.26 -2.10
CA HIS A 17 -22.84 -4.63 -0.66
C HIS A 17 -23.80 -5.74 -0.24
N ALA A 18 -25.00 -5.81 -0.85
CA ALA A 18 -26.02 -6.81 -0.54
C ALA A 18 -26.05 -7.99 -1.53
N GLN A 19 -25.19 -8.00 -2.55
CA GLN A 19 -25.16 -9.02 -3.59
C GLN A 19 -23.82 -9.75 -3.56
N ALA A 20 -23.86 -11.08 -3.51
CA ALA A 20 -22.65 -11.89 -3.58
C ALA A 20 -22.02 -11.73 -4.99
N ARG A 21 -20.97 -10.91 -5.09
CA ARG A 21 -20.30 -10.51 -6.35
C ARG A 21 -18.78 -10.59 -6.28
N SER A 22 -18.20 -10.58 -5.08
CA SER A 22 -16.77 -10.77 -4.88
C SER A 22 -16.40 -12.22 -5.15
N ARG A 23 -15.25 -12.47 -5.78
CA ARG A 23 -14.74 -13.81 -6.11
C ARG A 23 -13.49 -14.10 -5.30
N LEU A 24 -13.55 -15.09 -4.42
CA LEU A 24 -12.41 -15.59 -3.67
C LEU A 24 -11.90 -16.88 -4.32
N TYR A 25 -10.69 -16.83 -4.88
CA TYR A 25 -10.08 -17.96 -5.58
C TYR A 25 -9.32 -18.88 -4.62
N GLY A 26 -9.50 -20.18 -4.82
CA GLY A 26 -8.89 -21.25 -4.01
C GLY A 26 -8.39 -22.42 -4.86
N GLY A 27 -7.52 -23.24 -4.27
CA GLY A 27 -6.89 -24.35 -5.00
C GLY A 27 -5.91 -23.84 -6.06
N TYR A 28 -4.88 -23.11 -5.65
CA TYR A 28 -3.84 -22.63 -6.55
C TYR A 28 -3.20 -23.79 -7.33
N ALA A 29 -3.30 -23.73 -8.66
CA ALA A 29 -2.91 -24.80 -9.58
C ALA A 29 -1.61 -24.46 -10.35
N GLY A 30 -1.10 -23.23 -10.23
CA GLY A 30 0.13 -22.78 -10.86
C GLY A 30 0.04 -21.36 -11.41
N MET A 31 1.11 -20.91 -12.07
CA MET A 31 1.20 -19.59 -12.67
C MET A 31 1.85 -19.67 -14.05
N LEU A 32 1.29 -18.93 -15.01
CA LEU A 32 1.92 -18.65 -16.29
C LEU A 32 2.57 -17.27 -16.23
N ALA A 33 3.75 -17.11 -16.80
CA ALA A 33 4.46 -15.83 -16.82
C ALA A 33 5.04 -15.53 -18.21
N CYS A 34 5.02 -14.25 -18.57
CA CYS A 34 5.61 -13.70 -19.79
C CYS A 34 6.72 -12.76 -19.36
N GLN A 35 7.98 -13.15 -19.54
CA GLN A 35 9.12 -12.32 -19.18
C GLN A 35 9.46 -11.35 -20.29
N ARG A 36 9.31 -11.80 -21.54
CA ARG A 36 9.57 -11.02 -22.75
C ARG A 36 8.39 -11.10 -23.71
N ILE A 37 8.20 -10.11 -24.58
CA ILE A 37 7.07 -10.09 -25.51
C ILE A 37 7.00 -11.33 -26.42
N GLU A 38 8.12 -11.98 -26.71
CA GLU A 38 8.12 -13.22 -27.51
C GLU A 38 7.44 -14.40 -26.79
N ASP A 39 7.34 -14.36 -25.46
CA ASP A 39 6.64 -15.36 -24.66
C ASP A 39 5.12 -15.14 -24.63
N TRP A 40 4.65 -13.95 -25.03
CA TRP A 40 3.22 -13.58 -24.94
C TRP A 40 2.30 -14.54 -25.70
N PRO A 41 2.58 -14.92 -26.97
CA PRO A 41 1.85 -15.97 -27.67
C PRO A 41 1.69 -17.26 -26.85
N ARG A 42 2.80 -17.73 -26.26
CA ARG A 42 2.86 -18.98 -25.50
C ARG A 42 2.08 -18.87 -24.19
N LEU A 43 2.10 -17.72 -23.52
CA LEU A 43 1.32 -17.48 -22.32
C LEU A 43 -0.18 -17.55 -22.63
N LEU A 44 -0.64 -16.94 -23.72
CA LEU A 44 -2.05 -16.99 -24.13
C LEU A 44 -2.50 -18.41 -24.47
N ASP A 45 -1.69 -19.17 -25.20
CA ASP A 45 -1.98 -20.56 -25.56
C ASP A 45 -2.02 -21.44 -24.29
N GLY A 46 -1.07 -21.28 -23.38
CA GLY A 46 -1.05 -22.00 -22.10
C GLY A 46 -2.24 -21.64 -21.19
N MET A 47 -2.69 -20.39 -21.21
CA MET A 47 -3.88 -19.96 -20.48
C MET A 47 -5.14 -20.58 -21.10
N GLN A 48 -5.21 -20.62 -22.42
CA GLN A 48 -6.30 -21.26 -23.15
C GLN A 48 -6.41 -22.76 -22.85
N ASP A 49 -5.27 -23.45 -22.75
CA ASP A 49 -5.21 -24.86 -22.35
C ASP A 49 -5.63 -25.06 -20.89
N ALA A 50 -5.26 -24.15 -19.99
CA ALA A 50 -5.68 -24.19 -18.59
C ALA A 50 -7.20 -24.01 -18.45
N LEU A 51 -7.78 -23.04 -19.16
CA LEU A 51 -9.22 -22.81 -19.21
C LEU A 51 -9.96 -24.03 -19.79
N ALA A 52 -9.38 -24.69 -20.80
CA ALA A 52 -9.93 -25.92 -21.37
C ALA A 52 -9.97 -27.09 -20.39
N ARG A 53 -9.04 -27.12 -19.42
CA ARG A 53 -9.04 -28.07 -18.30
C ARG A 53 -10.00 -27.68 -17.16
N GLY A 54 -10.73 -26.58 -17.30
CA GLY A 54 -11.67 -26.09 -16.29
C GLY A 54 -11.03 -25.25 -15.18
N LEU A 55 -9.75 -24.86 -15.31
CA LEU A 55 -9.12 -23.94 -14.37
C LEU A 55 -9.63 -22.52 -14.63
N HIS A 56 -9.68 -21.70 -13.57
CA HIS A 56 -9.96 -20.28 -13.67
C HIS A 56 -8.65 -19.47 -13.71
N ALA A 57 -8.62 -18.42 -14.51
CA ALA A 57 -7.45 -17.58 -14.70
C ALA A 57 -7.64 -16.19 -14.07
N VAL A 58 -6.66 -15.74 -13.29
CA VAL A 58 -6.57 -14.39 -12.72
C VAL A 58 -5.35 -13.69 -13.34
N PRO A 59 -5.52 -12.95 -14.45
CA PRO A 59 -4.43 -12.19 -15.06
C PRO A 59 -4.05 -10.96 -14.22
N VAL A 60 -2.74 -10.72 -14.13
CA VAL A 60 -2.09 -9.53 -13.57
C VAL A 60 -1.06 -9.05 -14.61
N LEU A 61 -1.42 -8.02 -15.36
CA LEU A 61 -0.69 -7.54 -16.53
C LEU A 61 -0.07 -6.17 -16.25
N THR A 62 1.16 -5.96 -16.69
CA THR A 62 1.87 -4.68 -16.57
C THR A 62 1.58 -3.76 -17.75
N TYR A 63 1.63 -2.46 -17.53
CA TYR A 63 1.53 -1.45 -18.58
C TYR A 63 2.56 -1.66 -19.71
N GLU A 64 3.78 -2.07 -19.36
CA GLU A 64 4.88 -2.28 -20.32
C GLU A 64 4.64 -3.45 -21.28
N LEU A 65 3.78 -4.42 -20.94
CA LEU A 65 3.28 -5.38 -21.93
C LEU A 65 2.61 -4.63 -23.10
N GLY A 66 1.86 -3.58 -22.77
CA GLY A 66 1.18 -2.73 -23.74
C GLY A 66 2.14 -1.96 -24.64
N GLU A 67 3.23 -1.42 -24.07
CA GLU A 67 4.30 -0.78 -24.85
C GLU A 67 4.85 -1.73 -25.91
N GLN A 68 5.20 -2.96 -25.51
CA GLN A 68 5.80 -3.93 -26.41
C GLN A 68 4.81 -4.45 -27.45
N LEU A 69 3.52 -4.58 -27.10
CA LEU A 69 2.46 -4.94 -28.06
C LEU A 69 2.27 -3.89 -29.17
N VAL A 70 2.50 -2.60 -28.88
CA VAL A 70 2.44 -1.53 -29.90
C VAL A 70 3.79 -1.25 -30.57
N GLY A 71 4.80 -2.08 -30.32
CA GLY A 71 6.11 -2.03 -30.97
C GLY A 71 7.09 -1.03 -30.36
N ILE A 72 6.88 -0.62 -29.10
CA ILE A 72 7.82 0.22 -28.36
C ILE A 72 8.86 -0.69 -27.69
N ALA A 73 10.14 -0.50 -28.05
CA ALA A 73 11.23 -1.31 -27.51
C ALA A 73 11.39 -1.13 -25.99
N PRO A 74 11.81 -2.17 -25.24
CA PRO A 74 12.11 -2.03 -23.82
C PRO A 74 13.23 -1.01 -23.59
N ALA A 75 13.00 -0.03 -22.73
CA ALA A 75 14.01 0.97 -22.36
C ALA A 75 14.44 0.90 -20.88
N ARG A 76 13.71 0.13 -20.07
CA ARG A 76 13.94 -0.01 -18.62
C ARG A 76 13.84 -1.48 -18.25
N GLU A 77 14.69 -1.91 -17.34
CA GLU A 77 14.60 -3.24 -16.75
C GLU A 77 13.40 -3.30 -15.80
N LEU A 78 12.56 -4.31 -15.97
CA LEU A 78 11.46 -4.58 -15.06
C LEU A 78 11.89 -5.64 -14.07
N HIS A 79 11.71 -5.37 -12.78
CA HIS A 79 11.94 -6.36 -11.72
C HIS A 79 10.77 -7.37 -11.59
N ALA A 80 9.94 -7.49 -12.63
CA ALA A 80 8.74 -8.32 -12.67
C ALA A 80 8.43 -8.76 -14.11
N PRO A 81 7.75 -9.91 -14.31
CA PRO A 81 7.28 -10.33 -15.63
C PRO A 81 6.28 -9.32 -16.22
N LEU A 82 6.27 -9.19 -17.55
CA LEU A 82 5.32 -8.36 -18.31
C LEU A 82 3.86 -8.76 -18.07
N ALA A 83 3.62 -10.06 -17.91
CA ALA A 83 2.33 -10.61 -17.54
C ALA A 83 2.49 -11.84 -16.65
N GLN A 84 1.57 -12.00 -15.72
CA GLN A 84 1.40 -13.20 -14.91
C GLN A 84 -0.07 -13.60 -14.91
N VAL A 85 -0.35 -14.89 -14.99
CA VAL A 85 -1.71 -15.44 -14.89
C VAL A 85 -1.70 -16.51 -13.81
N LEU A 86 -2.37 -16.22 -12.69
CA LEU A 86 -2.57 -17.20 -11.63
C LEU A 86 -3.71 -18.13 -12.02
N LEU A 87 -3.51 -19.44 -11.83
CA LEU A 87 -4.48 -20.47 -12.14
C LEU A 87 -5.04 -21.07 -10.86
N PHE A 88 -6.36 -21.23 -10.80
CA PHE A 88 -7.07 -21.76 -9.65
C PHE A 88 -8.09 -22.83 -10.07
N GLU A 89 -8.29 -23.82 -9.22
CA GLU A 89 -9.27 -24.89 -9.43
C GLU A 89 -10.71 -24.41 -9.26
N ARG A 90 -10.94 -23.41 -8.38
CA ARG A 90 -12.28 -22.94 -8.01
C ARG A 90 -12.26 -21.51 -7.50
N TYR A 91 -13.46 -20.93 -7.41
CA TYR A 91 -13.69 -19.71 -6.64
C TYR A 91 -15.02 -19.78 -5.90
N ASP A 92 -15.08 -19.13 -4.75
CA ASP A 92 -16.29 -18.88 -3.99
C ASP A 92 -16.81 -17.46 -4.30
N VAL A 93 -18.14 -17.30 -4.35
CA VAL A 93 -18.77 -15.99 -4.50
C VAL A 93 -19.17 -15.50 -3.12
N LEU A 94 -18.68 -14.33 -2.74
CA LEU A 94 -18.85 -13.74 -1.42
C LEU A 94 -19.63 -12.42 -1.50
N ASP A 95 -20.48 -12.17 -0.51
CA ASP A 95 -20.98 -10.84 -0.21
C ASP A 95 -19.96 -10.02 0.63
N ALA A 96 -20.28 -8.76 0.91
CA ALA A 96 -19.38 -7.87 1.63
C ALA A 96 -19.08 -8.34 3.06
N ALA A 97 -20.05 -8.91 3.78
CA ALA A 97 -19.87 -9.37 5.15
C ALA A 97 -18.99 -10.63 5.21
N GLN A 98 -19.16 -11.54 4.26
CA GLN A 98 -18.31 -12.72 4.11
C GLN A 98 -16.86 -12.34 3.76
N VAL A 99 -16.66 -11.32 2.91
CA VAL A 99 -15.34 -10.76 2.63
C VAL A 99 -14.70 -10.20 3.91
N ASP A 100 -15.44 -9.41 4.69
CA ASP A 100 -14.92 -8.82 5.94
C ASP A 100 -14.54 -9.90 6.95
N ALA A 101 -15.37 -10.94 7.11
CA ALA A 101 -15.07 -12.08 7.97
C ALA A 101 -13.81 -12.84 7.51
N TRP A 102 -13.67 -13.07 6.21
CA TRP A 102 -12.49 -13.73 5.64
C TRP A 102 -11.22 -12.90 5.84
N LEU A 103 -11.28 -11.58 5.62
CA LEU A 103 -10.16 -10.67 5.85
C LEU A 103 -9.73 -10.65 7.32
N ALA A 104 -10.68 -10.62 8.24
CA ALA A 104 -10.41 -10.64 9.68
C ALA A 104 -9.74 -11.95 10.12
N ALA A 105 -10.24 -13.10 9.67
CA ALA A 105 -9.64 -14.40 9.97
C ALA A 105 -8.20 -14.50 9.43
N ARG A 106 -7.97 -14.09 8.17
CA ARG A 106 -6.61 -14.08 7.58
C ARG A 106 -5.67 -13.10 8.26
N ALA A 107 -6.17 -11.94 8.69
CA ALA A 107 -5.35 -11.00 9.44
C ALA A 107 -4.87 -11.58 10.77
N GLN A 108 -5.74 -12.31 11.50
CA GLN A 108 -5.37 -12.98 12.75
C GLN A 108 -4.32 -14.07 12.54
N GLU A 109 -4.45 -14.86 11.46
CA GLU A 109 -3.45 -15.88 11.08
C GLU A 109 -2.08 -15.26 10.74
N GLN A 110 -2.07 -14.08 10.10
CA GLN A 110 -0.85 -13.34 9.73
C GLN A 110 -0.21 -12.57 10.89
N GLY A 111 -0.92 -12.38 12.01
CA GLY A 111 -0.41 -11.77 13.23
C GLY A 111 -1.32 -10.70 13.84
N ASN A 112 -1.29 -10.58 15.17
CA ASN A 112 -2.07 -9.61 15.92
C ASN A 112 -1.28 -8.32 16.16
N GLY A 113 -1.22 -7.45 15.15
CA GLY A 113 -0.59 -6.14 15.24
C GLY A 113 -1.28 -5.10 14.34
N PRO A 114 -1.09 -3.80 14.57
CA PRO A 114 -1.62 -2.78 13.67
C PRO A 114 -0.99 -2.93 12.29
N ALA A 115 -1.81 -2.79 11.25
CA ALA A 115 -1.37 -2.78 9.86
C ALA A 115 -1.49 -1.38 9.29
N GLY A 116 -0.45 -0.88 8.62
CA GLY A 116 -0.39 0.51 8.17
C GLY A 116 0.76 0.77 7.23
N ILE A 117 1.04 2.06 7.01
CA ILE A 117 2.13 2.52 6.15
C ILE A 117 3.02 3.52 6.89
N GLY A 118 4.28 3.62 6.46
CA GLY A 118 5.24 4.61 6.90
C GLY A 118 6.23 5.00 5.79
N ALA A 119 7.16 5.90 6.09
CA ALA A 119 8.23 6.36 5.21
C ALA A 119 7.77 6.80 3.80
N MET A 120 6.60 7.44 3.71
CA MET A 120 5.98 7.85 2.46
C MET A 120 6.81 8.93 1.74
N ARG A 121 7.09 8.72 0.46
CA ARG A 121 7.88 9.63 -0.38
C ARG A 121 7.42 9.60 -1.84
N ALA A 122 7.27 10.76 -2.46
CA ALA A 122 7.03 10.87 -3.90
C ALA A 122 8.37 10.83 -4.64
N ASN A 123 8.40 10.22 -5.83
CA ASN A 123 9.57 10.27 -6.72
C ASN A 123 9.61 11.51 -7.64
N VAL A 124 8.56 12.33 -7.60
CA VAL A 124 8.40 13.58 -8.35
C VAL A 124 7.85 14.61 -7.36
N ASP A 125 8.50 15.77 -7.28
CA ASP A 125 7.99 16.93 -6.55
C ASP A 125 7.13 17.84 -7.45
N GLU A 126 6.49 18.84 -6.85
CA GLU A 126 5.58 19.74 -7.55
C GLU A 126 6.27 20.52 -8.68
N THR A 127 7.52 20.95 -8.46
CA THR A 127 8.31 21.64 -9.49
C THR A 127 8.57 20.74 -10.68
N THR A 128 9.02 19.51 -10.46
CA THR A 128 9.27 18.53 -11.53
C THR A 128 7.99 18.16 -12.27
N PHE A 129 6.87 18.05 -11.56
CA PHE A 129 5.56 17.80 -12.13
C PHE A 129 5.09 18.95 -13.05
N ALA A 130 5.17 20.20 -12.60
CA ALA A 130 4.77 21.37 -13.37
C ALA A 130 5.59 21.50 -14.66
N HIS A 131 6.89 21.33 -14.51
CA HIS A 131 7.83 21.16 -15.60
C HIS A 131 7.34 20.08 -16.60
N ALA A 132 7.02 18.86 -16.16
CA ALA A 132 6.58 17.80 -17.08
C ALA A 132 5.31 18.18 -17.86
N ILE A 133 4.37 18.90 -17.23
CA ILE A 133 3.16 19.41 -17.88
C ILE A 133 3.49 20.42 -18.98
N GLU A 134 4.47 21.31 -18.79
CA GLU A 134 4.91 22.24 -19.83
C GLU A 134 5.40 21.48 -21.07
N ARG A 135 6.23 20.43 -20.90
CA ARG A 135 6.68 19.62 -22.05
C ARG A 135 5.55 18.88 -22.73
N ILE A 136 4.56 18.41 -21.97
CA ILE A 136 3.37 17.79 -22.55
C ILE A 136 2.60 18.80 -23.41
N ARG A 137 2.44 20.04 -22.93
CA ARG A 137 1.80 21.11 -23.71
C ARG A 137 2.59 21.39 -25.00
N ASP A 138 3.91 21.39 -24.97
CA ASP A 138 4.74 21.54 -26.17
C ASP A 138 4.48 20.42 -27.18
N TYR A 139 4.41 19.16 -26.72
CA TYR A 139 4.05 18.02 -27.56
C TYR A 139 2.64 18.14 -28.16
N ILE A 140 1.67 18.61 -27.37
CA ILE A 140 0.30 18.83 -27.86
C ILE A 140 0.26 19.96 -28.88
N ALA A 141 0.97 21.07 -28.62
CA ALA A 141 1.05 22.22 -29.53
C ALA A 141 1.70 21.85 -30.87
N ALA A 142 2.69 20.96 -30.85
CA ALA A 142 3.33 20.42 -32.05
C ALA A 142 2.44 19.44 -32.83
N GLY A 143 1.32 18.98 -32.27
CA GLY A 143 0.42 18.02 -32.89
C GLY A 143 0.86 16.56 -32.72
N ASP A 144 1.81 16.27 -31.84
CA ASP A 144 2.31 14.90 -31.60
C ASP A 144 1.27 14.04 -30.86
N THR A 145 0.43 14.67 -30.03
CA THR A 145 -0.61 14.01 -29.25
C THR A 145 -1.72 14.98 -28.85
N TYR A 146 -2.91 14.47 -28.52
CA TYR A 146 -4.03 15.28 -28.01
C TYR A 146 -4.14 15.27 -26.48
N GLN A 147 -3.62 14.23 -25.83
CA GLN A 147 -3.70 14.04 -24.39
C GLN A 147 -2.57 13.11 -23.95
N VAL A 148 -1.97 13.40 -22.79
CA VAL A 148 -1.01 12.50 -22.14
C VAL A 148 -1.47 12.22 -20.72
N ASN A 149 -1.67 10.95 -20.35
CA ASN A 149 -1.81 10.59 -18.94
C ASN A 149 -0.42 10.57 -18.29
N TYR A 150 -0.04 11.62 -17.56
CA TYR A 150 1.25 11.72 -16.87
C TYR A 150 1.13 11.18 -15.44
N THR A 151 2.11 10.38 -15.02
CA THR A 151 2.05 9.70 -13.73
C THR A 151 3.38 9.71 -13.00
N TYR A 152 3.31 9.61 -11.67
CA TYR A 152 4.46 9.49 -10.77
C TYR A 152 4.17 8.42 -9.70
N ARG A 153 5.12 8.17 -8.81
CA ARG A 153 5.06 7.11 -7.80
C ARG A 153 5.14 7.67 -6.40
N LEU A 154 4.30 7.14 -5.52
CA LEU A 154 4.43 7.24 -4.09
C LEU A 154 5.02 5.92 -3.58
N ARG A 155 6.16 5.98 -2.89
CA ARG A 155 6.85 4.85 -2.28
C ARG A 155 6.73 4.92 -0.77
N PHE A 156 6.56 3.78 -0.12
CA PHE A 156 6.32 3.70 1.31
C PHE A 156 6.73 2.33 1.84
N ASP A 157 6.76 2.20 3.15
CA ASP A 157 6.89 0.92 3.85
C ASP A 157 5.51 0.52 4.36
N ALA A 158 5.06 -0.70 4.05
CA ALA A 158 3.84 -1.29 4.60
C ALA A 158 4.20 -2.26 5.72
N PHE A 159 3.53 -2.16 6.86
CA PHE A 159 3.75 -3.04 8.03
C PHE A 159 2.46 -3.73 8.47
N GLY A 160 2.62 -4.83 9.20
CA GLY A 160 1.52 -5.66 9.69
C GLY A 160 0.88 -6.53 8.60
N PRO A 161 -0.20 -7.27 8.95
CA PRO A 161 -0.90 -8.16 8.03
C PRO A 161 -1.43 -7.46 6.78
N VAL A 162 -1.17 -8.05 5.62
CA VAL A 162 -1.61 -7.50 4.33
C VAL A 162 -3.14 -7.48 4.21
N CYS A 163 -3.82 -8.51 4.74
CA CYS A 163 -5.29 -8.57 4.76
C CYS A 163 -5.89 -7.45 5.64
N ALA A 164 -5.26 -7.13 6.78
CA ALA A 164 -5.68 -6.02 7.62
C ALA A 164 -5.46 -4.67 6.93
N LEU A 165 -4.32 -4.48 6.26
CA LEU A 165 -4.07 -3.28 5.48
C LEU A 165 -5.11 -3.10 4.36
N TYR A 166 -5.42 -4.17 3.62
CA TYR A 166 -6.46 -4.14 2.58
C TYR A 166 -7.83 -3.80 3.17
N ALA A 167 -8.24 -4.40 4.30
CA ALA A 167 -9.52 -4.09 4.94
C ALA A 167 -9.63 -2.60 5.31
N ARG A 168 -8.57 -1.99 5.84
CA ARG A 168 -8.53 -0.55 6.16
C ARG A 168 -8.65 0.32 4.91
N LEU A 169 -7.98 -0.06 3.81
CA LEU A 169 -8.06 0.67 2.53
C LEU A 169 -9.43 0.50 1.87
N ARG A 170 -9.98 -0.71 1.88
CA ARG A 170 -11.31 -1.08 1.38
C ARG A 170 -12.40 -0.22 2.04
N ALA A 171 -12.34 -0.07 3.36
CA ALA A 171 -13.29 0.77 4.10
C ALA A 171 -13.22 2.26 3.70
N ARG A 172 -12.03 2.77 3.38
CA ARG A 172 -11.84 4.17 2.94
C ARG A 172 -12.24 4.38 1.48
N GLN A 173 -12.04 3.37 0.63
CA GLN A 173 -12.22 3.46 -0.82
C GLN A 173 -13.00 2.23 -1.35
N PRO A 174 -14.30 2.11 -1.03
CA PRO A 174 -15.14 1.04 -1.57
C PRO A 174 -15.28 1.20 -3.09
N VAL A 175 -15.01 0.12 -3.84
CA VAL A 175 -14.98 0.13 -5.31
C VAL A 175 -15.51 -1.19 -5.90
N PRO A 176 -16.02 -1.17 -7.15
CA PRO A 176 -16.54 -2.36 -7.81
C PRO A 176 -15.50 -3.35 -8.35
N TYR A 177 -14.22 -2.95 -8.47
CA TYR A 177 -13.17 -3.78 -9.05
C TYR A 177 -11.91 -3.81 -8.17
N GLY A 178 -12.13 -3.98 -6.86
CA GLY A 178 -11.05 -4.21 -5.89
C GLY A 178 -10.33 -5.53 -6.13
N ALA A 179 -9.09 -5.64 -5.69
CA ALA A 179 -8.35 -6.90 -5.70
C ALA A 179 -7.36 -6.97 -4.55
N LEU A 180 -7.28 -8.13 -3.90
CA LEU A 180 -6.20 -8.49 -2.99
C LEU A 180 -5.59 -9.80 -3.48
N ILE A 181 -4.34 -9.75 -3.94
CA ILE A 181 -3.65 -10.89 -4.55
C ILE A 181 -2.33 -11.12 -3.83
N GLY A 182 -2.14 -12.31 -3.27
CA GLY A 182 -0.84 -12.82 -2.81
C GLY A 182 -0.17 -13.58 -3.94
N LEU A 183 1.02 -13.14 -4.35
CA LEU A 183 1.79 -13.76 -5.44
C LEU A 183 2.75 -14.85 -4.92
N PRO A 184 3.10 -15.85 -5.74
CA PRO A 184 3.99 -16.96 -5.33
C PRO A 184 5.39 -16.53 -4.88
N ASP A 185 5.86 -15.36 -5.30
CA ASP A 185 7.17 -14.81 -4.92
C ASP A 185 7.15 -13.98 -3.63
N GLY A 186 6.02 -13.98 -2.91
CA GLY A 186 5.84 -13.23 -1.66
C GLY A 186 5.40 -11.78 -1.85
N ARG A 187 5.30 -11.29 -3.10
CA ARG A 187 4.69 -9.99 -3.39
C ARG A 187 3.19 -9.99 -3.15
N ALA A 188 2.63 -8.81 -2.99
CA ALA A 188 1.18 -8.64 -2.91
C ALA A 188 0.70 -7.45 -3.75
N VAL A 189 -0.55 -7.53 -4.23
CA VAL A 189 -1.22 -6.45 -4.96
C VAL A 189 -2.52 -6.11 -4.23
N LEU A 190 -2.69 -4.84 -3.90
CA LEU A 190 -3.90 -4.29 -3.26
C LEU A 190 -4.47 -3.22 -4.18
N SER A 191 -5.46 -3.60 -4.99
CA SER A 191 -6.13 -2.73 -5.94
C SER A 191 -7.44 -2.22 -5.37
N LEU A 192 -7.64 -0.90 -5.42
CA LEU A 192 -8.89 -0.23 -5.09
C LEU A 192 -9.43 0.48 -6.35
N SER A 193 -9.44 -0.26 -7.47
CA SER A 193 -9.82 0.30 -8.77
C SER A 193 -11.34 0.45 -8.93
N PRO A 194 -11.81 1.66 -9.32
CA PRO A 194 -13.18 1.86 -9.75
C PRO A 194 -13.40 1.62 -11.24
N GLU A 195 -12.35 1.44 -12.05
CA GLU A 195 -12.44 1.53 -13.51
C GLU A 195 -12.51 0.15 -14.18
N LEU A 196 -13.57 -0.05 -14.97
CA LEU A 196 -13.68 -1.21 -15.84
C LEU A 196 -12.85 -0.99 -17.10
N PHE A 197 -11.86 -1.85 -17.34
CA PHE A 197 -11.17 -1.89 -18.62
C PHE A 197 -12.09 -2.49 -19.68
N VAL A 198 -12.46 -3.76 -19.51
CA VAL A 198 -13.38 -4.46 -20.41
C VAL A 198 -14.04 -5.63 -19.71
N ARG A 199 -15.33 -5.82 -19.97
CA ARG A 199 -16.09 -7.02 -19.57
C ARG A 199 -16.65 -7.71 -20.79
N HIS A 200 -16.49 -9.02 -20.85
CA HIS A 200 -17.16 -9.90 -21.79
C HIS A 200 -18.26 -10.67 -21.06
N ASP A 201 -19.46 -10.64 -21.64
CA ASP A 201 -20.63 -11.33 -21.14
C ASP A 201 -21.39 -11.91 -22.34
N ALA A 202 -21.26 -13.23 -22.55
CA ALA A 202 -21.91 -13.97 -23.63
C ALA A 202 -21.72 -13.35 -25.03
N GLY A 203 -20.50 -12.89 -25.33
CA GLY A 203 -20.13 -12.27 -26.62
C GLY A 203 -20.31 -10.76 -26.65
N ARG A 204 -20.91 -10.13 -25.64
CA ARG A 204 -21.02 -8.67 -25.54
C ARG A 204 -19.80 -8.13 -24.79
N LEU A 205 -19.05 -7.25 -25.44
CA LEU A 205 -18.01 -6.45 -24.81
C LEU A 205 -18.59 -5.15 -24.26
N LEU A 206 -18.14 -4.77 -23.07
CA LEU A 206 -18.51 -3.54 -22.38
C LEU A 206 -17.24 -2.87 -21.84
N ALA A 207 -17.07 -1.59 -22.12
CA ALA A 207 -16.07 -0.73 -21.50
C ALA A 207 -16.75 0.50 -20.88
N ARG A 208 -16.22 0.98 -19.75
CA ARG A 208 -16.77 2.15 -19.04
C ARG A 208 -15.68 3.17 -18.72
N PRO A 209 -15.28 4.01 -19.70
CA PRO A 209 -14.33 5.07 -19.42
C PRO A 209 -14.86 6.05 -18.39
N MET A 210 -13.96 6.53 -17.54
CA MET A 210 -14.28 7.48 -16.48
C MET A 210 -13.40 8.71 -16.61
N LYS A 211 -14.02 9.88 -16.78
CA LYS A 211 -13.36 11.18 -16.87
C LYS A 211 -14.27 12.24 -16.29
N GLY A 212 -13.72 13.10 -15.44
CA GLY A 212 -14.42 14.10 -14.67
C GLY A 212 -14.82 13.62 -13.28
N THR A 213 -14.31 14.34 -12.28
CA THR A 213 -14.48 14.02 -10.86
C THR A 213 -14.85 15.29 -10.11
N ALA A 214 -15.83 15.21 -9.22
CA ALA A 214 -16.19 16.29 -8.30
C ALA A 214 -16.26 15.75 -6.86
N PRO A 215 -15.97 16.56 -5.83
CA PRO A 215 -16.13 16.12 -4.44
C PRO A 215 -17.63 15.87 -4.15
N ALA A 216 -17.93 14.71 -3.57
CA ALA A 216 -19.27 14.44 -3.04
C ALA A 216 -19.49 15.21 -1.73
N HIS A 217 -20.75 15.38 -1.37
CA HIS A 217 -21.22 15.98 -0.14
C HIS A 217 -22.04 14.96 0.67
N GLY A 218 -22.23 15.20 1.97
CA GLY A 218 -23.14 14.40 2.79
C GLY A 218 -24.62 14.62 2.46
N ASP A 219 -24.93 15.64 1.66
CA ASP A 219 -26.29 16.03 1.26
C ASP A 219 -26.52 15.64 -0.20
N ASP A 220 -27.56 14.84 -0.43
CA ASP A 220 -27.90 14.33 -1.76
C ASP A 220 -28.43 15.41 -2.71
N ILE A 221 -29.01 16.49 -2.20
CA ILE A 221 -29.43 17.64 -3.04
C ILE A 221 -28.19 18.34 -3.58
N VAL A 222 -27.20 18.60 -2.73
CA VAL A 222 -25.92 19.18 -3.14
C VAL A 222 -25.22 18.27 -4.15
N ASN A 223 -25.26 16.95 -3.93
CA ASN A 223 -24.71 15.98 -4.87
C ASN A 223 -25.44 16.01 -6.21
N ALA A 224 -26.77 16.08 -6.24
CA ALA A 224 -27.54 16.16 -7.47
C ALA A 224 -27.17 17.40 -8.28
N VAL A 225 -27.05 18.56 -7.63
CA VAL A 225 -26.62 19.81 -8.26
C VAL A 225 -25.19 19.70 -8.79
N ARG A 226 -24.25 19.19 -7.99
CA ARG A 226 -22.86 18.98 -8.43
C ARG A 226 -22.76 17.97 -9.58
N ALA A 227 -23.57 16.92 -9.56
CA ALA A 227 -23.62 15.92 -10.61
C ALA A 227 -24.13 16.52 -11.92
N GLN A 228 -25.18 17.34 -11.88
CA GLN A 228 -25.67 18.08 -13.04
C GLN A 228 -24.63 19.04 -13.60
N HIS A 229 -23.94 19.79 -12.73
CA HIS A 229 -22.85 20.68 -13.16
C HIS A 229 -21.70 19.90 -13.81
N LEU A 230 -21.25 18.80 -13.21
CA LEU A 230 -20.19 17.96 -13.76
C LEU A 230 -20.59 17.33 -15.10
N ALA A 231 -21.82 16.85 -15.22
CA ALA A 231 -22.35 16.28 -16.45
C ALA A 231 -22.50 17.32 -17.57
N ALA A 232 -22.71 18.59 -17.23
CA ALA A 232 -22.86 19.70 -18.17
C ALA A 232 -21.54 20.40 -18.50
N ASP A 233 -20.48 20.20 -17.70
CA ASP A 233 -19.21 20.89 -17.84
C ASP A 233 -18.56 20.63 -19.21
N PRO A 234 -18.32 21.66 -20.04
CA PRO A 234 -17.82 21.48 -21.39
C PRO A 234 -16.45 20.80 -21.46
N LYS A 235 -15.54 21.11 -20.53
CA LYS A 235 -14.19 20.53 -20.50
C LYS A 235 -14.24 19.03 -20.21
N ASN A 236 -14.90 18.65 -19.12
CA ASN A 236 -15.03 17.26 -18.71
C ASN A 236 -15.76 16.41 -19.77
N ARG A 237 -16.80 16.96 -20.42
CA ARG A 237 -17.50 16.28 -21.52
C ARG A 237 -16.60 16.07 -22.73
N ALA A 238 -15.81 17.07 -23.10
CA ALA A 238 -14.88 16.96 -24.22
C ALA A 238 -13.84 15.86 -23.96
N GLU A 239 -13.20 15.87 -22.79
CA GLU A 239 -12.24 14.83 -22.40
C GLU A 239 -12.88 13.43 -22.40
N ASN A 240 -14.08 13.29 -21.81
CA ASN A 240 -14.76 12.00 -21.77
C ASN A 240 -15.13 11.50 -23.16
N LEU A 241 -15.64 12.38 -24.03
CA LEU A 241 -16.02 12.05 -25.40
C LEU A 241 -14.82 11.59 -26.24
N MET A 242 -13.67 12.24 -26.08
CA MET A 242 -12.43 11.83 -26.73
C MET A 242 -12.05 10.38 -26.36
N ILE A 243 -12.17 10.01 -25.09
CA ILE A 243 -11.92 8.62 -24.65
C ILE A 243 -12.99 7.66 -25.18
N VAL A 244 -14.26 8.07 -25.22
CA VAL A 244 -15.35 7.26 -25.80
C VAL A 244 -15.05 6.94 -27.27
N ASP A 245 -14.62 7.92 -28.05
CA ASP A 245 -14.31 7.71 -29.47
C ASP A 245 -13.08 6.81 -29.67
N LEU A 246 -12.06 6.96 -28.82
CA LEU A 246 -10.92 6.04 -28.79
C LEU A 246 -11.37 4.59 -28.53
N LEU A 247 -12.23 4.37 -27.54
CA LEU A 247 -12.72 3.03 -27.21
C LEU A 247 -13.68 2.46 -28.26
N ARG A 248 -14.49 3.31 -28.92
CA ARG A 248 -15.32 2.90 -30.06
C ARG A 248 -14.46 2.41 -31.21
N ASN A 249 -13.38 3.12 -31.53
CA ASN A 249 -12.42 2.71 -32.56
C ASN A 249 -11.72 1.39 -32.18
N ASP A 250 -11.29 1.26 -30.92
CA ASP A 250 -10.62 0.05 -30.43
C ASP A 250 -11.55 -1.18 -30.46
N LEU A 251 -12.79 -1.04 -30.00
CA LEU A 251 -13.81 -2.10 -30.07
C LEU A 251 -14.21 -2.41 -31.52
N GLY A 252 -14.29 -1.40 -32.39
CA GLY A 252 -14.66 -1.56 -33.80
C GLY A 252 -13.77 -2.53 -34.58
N ARG A 253 -12.50 -2.71 -34.17
CA ARG A 253 -11.56 -3.65 -34.80
C ARG A 253 -11.92 -5.12 -34.59
N ILE A 254 -12.67 -5.44 -33.55
CA ILE A 254 -13.02 -6.83 -33.14
C ILE A 254 -14.54 -7.06 -33.02
N ALA A 255 -15.34 -6.03 -33.31
CA ALA A 255 -16.78 -6.06 -33.22
C ALA A 255 -17.44 -6.53 -34.52
N ARG A 256 -18.65 -7.08 -34.42
CA ARG A 256 -19.55 -7.22 -35.58
C ARG A 256 -19.85 -5.83 -36.13
N THR A 257 -19.77 -5.68 -37.45
CA THR A 257 -20.08 -4.41 -38.13
C THR A 257 -21.43 -3.86 -37.67
N GLY A 258 -21.46 -2.58 -37.29
CA GLY A 258 -22.67 -1.90 -36.81
C GLY A 258 -23.09 -2.20 -35.37
N SER A 259 -22.38 -3.06 -34.64
CA SER A 259 -22.74 -3.40 -33.24
C SER A 259 -22.13 -2.48 -32.18
N VAL A 260 -21.17 -1.64 -32.55
CA VAL A 260 -20.55 -0.67 -31.62
C VAL A 260 -21.56 0.43 -31.29
N GLY A 261 -21.89 0.57 -30.02
CA GLY A 261 -22.86 1.55 -29.54
C GLY A 261 -22.43 2.20 -28.22
N VAL A 262 -23.02 3.35 -27.94
CA VAL A 262 -22.78 4.12 -26.71
C VAL A 262 -24.11 4.32 -25.98
N PRO A 263 -24.60 3.31 -25.24
CA PRO A 263 -25.93 3.34 -24.62
C PRO A 263 -26.08 4.40 -23.53
N ALA A 264 -24.97 4.89 -22.96
CA ALA A 264 -24.97 5.93 -21.95
C ALA A 264 -23.76 6.85 -22.12
N LEU A 265 -23.99 8.16 -22.04
CA LEU A 265 -22.96 9.20 -22.14
C LEU A 265 -23.08 10.14 -20.94
N PHE A 266 -21.95 10.46 -20.33
CA PHE A 266 -21.83 11.47 -19.27
C PHE A 266 -22.70 11.17 -18.02
N GLU A 267 -22.90 9.89 -17.71
CA GLU A 267 -23.58 9.48 -16.48
C GLU A 267 -22.70 9.75 -15.27
N VAL A 268 -23.20 10.57 -14.34
CA VAL A 268 -22.51 10.89 -13.09
C VAL A 268 -23.05 10.01 -11.97
N LYS A 269 -22.19 9.19 -11.38
CA LYS A 269 -22.50 8.36 -10.22
C LYS A 269 -21.64 8.73 -9.02
N ARG A 270 -22.17 8.52 -7.81
CA ARG A 270 -21.43 8.70 -6.56
C ARG A 270 -20.61 7.46 -6.24
N TYR A 271 -19.32 7.65 -5.97
CA TYR A 271 -18.40 6.65 -5.44
C TYR A 271 -17.77 7.18 -4.14
N SER A 272 -18.30 6.76 -2.99
CA SER A 272 -17.85 7.20 -1.66
C SER A 272 -17.85 8.74 -1.52
N SER A 273 -16.66 9.35 -1.45
CA SER A 273 -16.41 10.79 -1.28
C SER A 273 -16.34 11.59 -2.59
N VAL A 274 -16.55 10.96 -3.75
CA VAL A 274 -16.51 11.64 -5.06
C VAL A 274 -17.72 11.32 -5.93
N LEU A 275 -18.08 12.26 -6.80
CA LEU A 275 -18.94 12.05 -7.97
C LEU A 275 -18.02 11.79 -9.17
N GLN A 276 -18.31 10.74 -9.93
CA GLN A 276 -17.53 10.33 -11.09
C GLN A 276 -18.42 10.31 -12.32
N MET A 277 -17.99 11.00 -13.38
CA MET A 277 -18.63 10.90 -14.68
C MET A 277 -18.07 9.70 -15.47
N THR A 278 -18.99 8.93 -16.03
CA THR A 278 -18.73 7.70 -16.78
C THR A 278 -19.54 7.68 -18.07
N SER A 279 -19.01 7.00 -19.09
CA SER A 279 -19.77 6.68 -20.30
C SER A 279 -19.69 5.18 -20.52
N THR A 280 -20.66 4.61 -21.22
CA THR A 280 -20.67 3.17 -21.52
C THR A 280 -20.51 2.97 -23.02
N VAL A 281 -19.50 2.22 -23.42
CA VAL A 281 -19.30 1.76 -24.80
C VAL A 281 -19.46 0.26 -24.84
N GLN A 282 -20.23 -0.24 -25.80
CA GLN A 282 -20.46 -1.68 -25.95
C GLN A 282 -20.34 -2.12 -27.40
N ALA A 283 -20.05 -3.39 -27.61
CA ALA A 283 -20.03 -4.01 -28.93
C ALA A 283 -20.34 -5.51 -28.84
N GLN A 284 -20.85 -6.10 -29.92
CA GLN A 284 -20.95 -7.55 -30.05
C GLN A 284 -19.68 -8.07 -30.70
N LEU A 285 -19.01 -9.04 -30.06
CA LEU A 285 -17.80 -9.65 -30.59
C LEU A 285 -18.08 -10.33 -31.95
N ALA A 286 -17.18 -10.11 -32.91
CA ALA A 286 -17.24 -10.81 -34.18
C ALA A 286 -16.99 -12.33 -33.97
N PRO A 287 -17.61 -13.20 -34.81
CA PRO A 287 -17.33 -14.63 -34.74
C PRO A 287 -15.83 -14.93 -34.97
N GLY A 288 -15.27 -15.88 -34.22
CA GLY A 288 -13.89 -16.37 -34.43
C GLY A 288 -12.78 -15.54 -33.79
N ILE A 289 -13.12 -14.41 -33.13
CA ILE A 289 -12.16 -13.57 -32.40
C ILE A 289 -11.59 -14.33 -31.19
N SER A 290 -10.26 -14.34 -31.06
CA SER A 290 -9.53 -14.97 -29.96
C SER A 290 -9.18 -13.96 -28.85
N LEU A 291 -8.76 -14.45 -27.67
CA LEU A 291 -8.21 -13.57 -26.61
C LEU A 291 -7.01 -12.75 -27.11
N ARG A 292 -6.18 -13.33 -27.99
CA ARG A 292 -5.05 -12.64 -28.61
C ARG A 292 -5.50 -11.41 -29.38
N ASP A 293 -6.54 -11.55 -30.20
CA ASP A 293 -7.10 -10.46 -31.00
C ASP A 293 -7.70 -9.37 -30.10
N ILE A 294 -8.36 -9.77 -29.01
CA ILE A 294 -8.90 -8.83 -28.01
C ILE A 294 -7.79 -8.02 -27.36
N PHE A 295 -6.73 -8.66 -26.86
CA PHE A 295 -5.61 -7.94 -26.24
C PHE A 295 -4.87 -7.06 -27.25
N ALA A 296 -4.63 -7.53 -28.47
CA ALA A 296 -4.00 -6.74 -29.52
C ALA A 296 -4.82 -5.50 -29.90
N ALA A 297 -6.15 -5.60 -29.86
CA ALA A 297 -7.03 -4.46 -30.15
C ALA A 297 -7.16 -3.50 -28.97
N LEU A 298 -7.30 -3.98 -27.74
CA LEU A 298 -7.75 -3.16 -26.62
C LEU A 298 -6.63 -2.73 -25.66
N TYR A 299 -5.49 -3.44 -25.62
CA TYR A 299 -4.46 -3.24 -24.60
C TYR A 299 -3.31 -2.33 -25.07
N PRO A 300 -2.74 -1.46 -24.20
CA PRO A 300 -3.26 -1.09 -22.89
C PRO A 300 -4.48 -0.17 -23.04
N CYS A 301 -5.22 0.02 -21.94
CA CYS A 301 -6.46 0.80 -21.96
C CYS A 301 -6.21 2.23 -22.46
N GLY A 302 -7.09 2.71 -23.36
CA GLY A 302 -6.98 4.04 -23.95
C GLY A 302 -7.05 5.19 -22.93
N SER A 303 -7.80 5.03 -21.84
CA SER A 303 -8.01 6.07 -20.82
C SER A 303 -6.74 6.43 -20.03
N ILE A 304 -5.76 5.51 -19.97
CA ILE A 304 -4.52 5.67 -19.20
C ILE A 304 -3.28 5.93 -20.08
N THR A 305 -3.49 6.11 -21.39
CA THR A 305 -2.48 6.52 -22.36
C THR A 305 -2.84 7.91 -22.92
N GLY A 306 -3.45 7.92 -24.10
CA GLY A 306 -3.86 9.07 -24.89
C GLY A 306 -3.88 8.72 -26.37
N ALA A 307 -4.03 9.73 -27.24
CA ALA A 307 -4.13 9.54 -28.68
C ALA A 307 -3.18 10.48 -29.44
N PRO A 308 -2.52 10.03 -30.51
CA PRO A 308 -2.38 8.64 -30.98
C PRO A 308 -1.59 7.74 -30.00
N LYS A 309 -2.12 6.53 -29.70
CA LYS A 309 -1.67 5.66 -28.60
C LYS A 309 -0.15 5.46 -28.55
N ARG A 310 0.47 5.01 -29.64
CA ARG A 310 1.92 4.72 -29.66
C ARG A 310 2.77 5.96 -29.37
N ARG A 311 2.50 7.08 -30.03
CA ARG A 311 3.27 8.33 -29.84
C ARG A 311 3.11 8.86 -28.42
N THR A 312 1.90 8.84 -27.88
CA THR A 312 1.66 9.21 -26.48
C THR A 312 2.44 8.34 -25.50
N MET A 313 2.53 7.03 -25.73
CA MET A 313 3.29 6.11 -24.86
C MET A 313 4.80 6.37 -24.94
N GLU A 314 5.34 6.75 -26.11
CA GLU A 314 6.74 7.19 -26.23
C GLU A 314 7.01 8.46 -25.41
N ILE A 315 6.10 9.43 -25.44
CA ILE A 315 6.18 10.66 -24.61
C ILE A 315 6.09 10.34 -23.11
N ILE A 316 5.17 9.45 -22.71
CA ILE A 316 5.05 8.99 -21.32
C ILE A 316 6.38 8.41 -20.84
N ARG A 317 6.98 7.54 -21.63
CA ARG A 317 8.25 6.88 -21.29
C ARG A 317 9.41 7.87 -21.17
N GLU A 318 9.42 8.91 -21.99
CA GLU A 318 10.39 10.00 -21.92
C GLU A 318 10.26 10.82 -20.63
N LEU A 319 9.02 11.18 -20.25
CA LEU A 319 8.76 12.13 -19.18
C LEU A 319 8.64 11.51 -17.79
N GLU A 320 8.17 10.27 -17.67
CA GLU A 320 8.03 9.59 -16.37
C GLU A 320 9.37 9.03 -15.90
N PRO A 321 9.80 9.25 -14.64
CA PRO A 321 11.11 8.80 -14.17
C PRO A 321 11.18 7.30 -13.84
N ALA A 322 10.05 6.59 -13.81
CA ALA A 322 9.99 5.16 -13.47
C ALA A 322 8.97 4.42 -14.35
N ALA A 323 9.18 3.11 -14.52
CA ALA A 323 8.18 2.22 -15.12
C ALA A 323 6.86 2.26 -14.32
N ARG A 324 5.73 1.92 -14.96
CA ARG A 324 4.42 1.82 -14.31
C ARG A 324 4.19 0.45 -13.69
N GLY A 325 4.76 -0.61 -14.27
CA GLY A 325 4.54 -1.97 -13.80
C GLY A 325 3.06 -2.32 -13.85
N ILE A 326 2.52 -2.91 -12.78
CA ILE A 326 1.09 -3.29 -12.72
C ILE A 326 0.18 -2.06 -12.83
N TYR A 327 0.58 -0.90 -12.31
CA TYR A 327 -0.24 0.31 -12.36
C TYR A 327 -0.58 0.68 -13.82
N THR A 328 -1.87 0.96 -14.09
CA THR A 328 -2.43 1.20 -15.43
C THR A 328 -2.30 0.04 -16.44
N GLY A 329 -1.97 -1.16 -15.97
CA GLY A 329 -2.03 -2.40 -16.74
C GLY A 329 -3.44 -3.01 -16.79
N ALA A 330 -3.58 -4.29 -16.39
CA ALA A 330 -4.90 -4.92 -16.20
C ALA A 330 -4.89 -5.99 -15.10
N ILE A 331 -5.97 -6.07 -14.32
CA ILE A 331 -6.22 -7.12 -13.34
C ILE A 331 -7.64 -7.63 -13.53
N GLY A 332 -7.89 -8.93 -13.35
CA GLY A 332 -9.27 -9.42 -13.35
C GLY A 332 -9.37 -10.93 -13.39
N TRP A 333 -10.38 -11.44 -14.07
CA TRP A 333 -10.63 -12.87 -14.22
C TRP A 333 -11.05 -13.24 -15.63
N ILE A 334 -10.72 -14.47 -16.03
CA ILE A 334 -11.18 -15.14 -17.25
C ILE A 334 -11.65 -16.54 -16.84
N ASP A 335 -12.92 -16.83 -17.14
CA ASP A 335 -13.55 -18.10 -16.80
C ASP A 335 -13.36 -19.16 -17.91
N PRO A 336 -13.37 -20.45 -17.56
CA PRO A 336 -13.39 -21.52 -18.54
C PRO A 336 -14.63 -21.40 -19.44
N PRO A 337 -14.57 -21.88 -20.70
CA PRO A 337 -15.72 -21.86 -21.58
C PRO A 337 -16.88 -22.70 -21.01
N PRO A 338 -18.14 -22.33 -21.31
CA PRO A 338 -19.29 -23.03 -20.75
C PRO A 338 -19.31 -24.53 -21.15
N PRO A 339 -19.78 -25.42 -20.26
CA PRO A 339 -19.88 -26.85 -20.55
C PRO A 339 -20.65 -27.12 -21.85
N GLY A 340 -20.10 -27.95 -22.73
CA GLY A 340 -20.71 -28.30 -24.02
C GLY A 340 -20.35 -27.36 -25.19
N ALA A 341 -19.60 -26.28 -24.97
CA ALA A 341 -18.90 -25.57 -26.03
C ALA A 341 -17.75 -26.47 -26.52
N GLY A 342 -18.02 -27.33 -27.51
CA GLY A 342 -17.01 -28.25 -28.02
C GLY A 342 -15.73 -27.52 -28.45
N PHE A 343 -14.57 -28.04 -28.03
CA PHE A 343 -13.26 -27.70 -28.59
C PHE A 343 -13.15 -28.33 -29.99
N GLY A 344 -13.97 -27.84 -30.93
CA GLY A 344 -13.94 -28.30 -32.31
C GLY A 344 -12.61 -27.92 -32.95
N LYS A 345 -11.88 -28.92 -33.47
CA LYS A 345 -10.90 -28.68 -34.52
C LYS A 345 -11.59 -27.85 -35.62
N GLN A 346 -10.84 -26.92 -36.20
CA GLN A 346 -11.23 -25.76 -37.01
C GLN A 346 -12.10 -26.03 -38.27
N GLN A 347 -12.70 -27.22 -38.45
CA GLN A 347 -13.28 -27.65 -39.73
C GLN A 347 -14.80 -27.66 -39.86
N ASP A 348 -15.59 -27.67 -38.78
CA ASP A 348 -17.06 -27.79 -38.93
C ASP A 348 -17.81 -26.49 -38.59
N ALA A 349 -17.62 -25.47 -39.43
CA ALA A 349 -18.42 -24.26 -39.43
C ALA A 349 -19.68 -24.43 -40.29
N ARG A 350 -20.67 -25.20 -39.82
CA ARG A 350 -22.05 -25.11 -40.33
C ARG A 350 -23.06 -25.17 -39.19
N ALA A 351 -23.93 -24.16 -39.18
CA ALA A 351 -25.17 -24.01 -38.42
C ALA A 351 -25.09 -23.80 -36.89
N GLY A 352 -25.16 -22.53 -36.48
CA GLY A 352 -26.04 -22.04 -35.38
C GLY A 352 -25.84 -22.54 -33.94
N SER A 353 -24.93 -23.47 -33.69
CA SER A 353 -24.61 -23.98 -32.35
C SER A 353 -23.62 -23.06 -31.63
N ARG A 354 -23.74 -22.94 -30.30
CA ARG A 354 -22.72 -22.33 -29.41
C ARG A 354 -21.37 -23.11 -29.42
N ALA A 355 -21.20 -24.09 -30.30
CA ALA A 355 -19.96 -24.79 -30.56
C ALA A 355 -18.87 -23.83 -31.09
N GLY A 356 -17.79 -23.67 -30.32
CA GLY A 356 -16.61 -22.90 -30.74
C GLY A 356 -16.20 -21.72 -29.86
N ALA A 357 -16.87 -21.46 -28.73
CA ALA A 357 -16.40 -20.46 -27.77
C ALA A 357 -15.08 -20.92 -27.14
N ARG A 358 -13.96 -20.29 -27.52
CA ARG A 358 -12.62 -20.69 -27.06
C ARG A 358 -12.43 -20.34 -25.57
N PHE A 359 -13.02 -19.26 -25.09
CA PHE A 359 -12.89 -18.80 -23.70
C PHE A 359 -14.29 -18.49 -23.11
N GLY A 360 -14.40 -18.50 -21.79
CA GLY A 360 -15.62 -18.10 -21.07
C GLY A 360 -15.74 -16.59 -20.91
N ASP A 361 -16.60 -16.15 -20.01
CA ASP A 361 -16.71 -14.73 -19.69
C ASP A 361 -15.44 -14.22 -19.00
N PHE A 362 -15.24 -12.90 -19.07
CA PHE A 362 -14.13 -12.27 -18.40
C PHE A 362 -14.45 -10.85 -17.98
N CYS A 363 -13.73 -10.36 -16.98
CA CYS A 363 -13.77 -8.98 -16.55
C CYS A 363 -12.37 -8.54 -16.19
N LEU A 364 -11.90 -7.46 -16.80
CA LEU A 364 -10.63 -6.83 -16.50
C LEU A 364 -10.88 -5.39 -16.05
N SER A 365 -10.20 -4.96 -14.99
CA SER A 365 -10.15 -3.58 -14.51
C SER A 365 -8.85 -2.91 -14.91
N VAL A 366 -8.86 -1.59 -14.92
CA VAL A 366 -7.62 -0.80 -15.02
C VAL A 366 -7.08 -0.63 -13.59
N PRO A 367 -5.90 -1.17 -13.23
CA PRO A 367 -5.33 -1.06 -11.88
C PRO A 367 -4.84 0.38 -11.63
N ILE A 368 -5.77 1.22 -11.21
CA ILE A 368 -5.54 2.54 -10.61
C ILE A 368 -5.94 2.46 -9.13
N ARG A 369 -5.35 3.34 -8.30
CA ARG A 369 -5.45 3.22 -6.83
C ARG A 369 -4.99 1.83 -6.37
N THR A 370 -3.89 1.36 -6.96
CA THR A 370 -3.35 0.01 -6.76
C THR A 370 -1.97 0.10 -6.14
N LEU A 371 -1.80 -0.58 -5.02
CA LEU A 371 -0.52 -0.75 -4.36
C LEU A 371 0.12 -2.05 -4.84
N THR A 372 1.42 -1.98 -5.12
CA THR A 372 2.26 -3.16 -5.30
C THR A 372 3.23 -3.25 -4.14
N LEU A 373 3.24 -4.39 -3.43
CA LEU A 373 4.07 -4.64 -2.27
C LEU A 373 5.13 -5.68 -2.62
N GLN A 374 6.38 -5.36 -2.34
CA GLN A 374 7.49 -6.30 -2.41
C GLN A 374 7.39 -7.37 -1.32
N PRO A 375 8.14 -8.48 -1.42
CA PRO A 375 8.18 -9.46 -0.34
C PRO A 375 8.63 -8.79 0.96
N GLU A 376 8.15 -9.32 2.09
CA GLU A 376 8.51 -8.75 3.39
C GLU A 376 10.01 -8.87 3.63
N GLN A 377 10.64 -7.75 3.95
CA GLN A 377 12.05 -7.64 4.30
C GLN A 377 12.15 -6.77 5.53
N ASN A 378 12.82 -7.30 6.56
CA ASN A 378 13.02 -6.57 7.80
C ASN A 378 11.71 -6.01 8.43
N GLY A 379 10.67 -6.83 8.49
CA GLY A 379 9.40 -6.52 9.17
C GLY A 379 8.50 -5.52 8.43
N VAL A 380 8.88 -5.13 7.22
CA VAL A 380 8.10 -4.25 6.34
C VAL A 380 8.09 -4.78 4.91
N ARG A 381 7.10 -4.36 4.13
CA ARG A 381 7.06 -4.56 2.67
C ARG A 381 7.25 -3.20 2.01
N HIS A 382 8.27 -3.07 1.18
CA HIS A 382 8.40 -1.86 0.37
C HIS A 382 7.25 -1.81 -0.64
N GLY A 383 6.48 -0.73 -0.61
CA GLY A 383 5.28 -0.53 -1.41
C GLY A 383 5.43 0.62 -2.40
N GLU A 384 4.70 0.51 -3.51
CA GLU A 384 4.57 1.58 -4.50
C GLU A 384 3.11 1.75 -4.92
N LEU A 385 2.68 3.00 -5.06
CA LEU A 385 1.39 3.44 -5.60
C LEU A 385 1.64 4.40 -6.77
N GLY A 386 1.07 4.11 -7.93
CA GLY A 386 1.02 5.05 -9.05
C GLY A 386 -0.11 6.06 -8.92
N VAL A 387 0.18 7.32 -9.26
CA VAL A 387 -0.77 8.43 -9.24
C VAL A 387 -0.56 9.27 -10.50
N GLY A 388 -1.64 9.81 -11.09
CA GLY A 388 -1.51 10.61 -12.29
C GLY A 388 -2.75 11.40 -12.68
N ALA A 389 -2.57 12.15 -13.76
CA ALA A 389 -3.54 13.07 -14.34
C ALA A 389 -3.50 12.99 -15.86
N GLY A 390 -4.67 13.19 -16.48
CA GLY A 390 -4.77 13.31 -17.94
C GLY A 390 -4.55 14.75 -18.33
N ILE A 391 -3.46 15.02 -19.02
CA ILE A 391 -3.04 16.37 -19.38
C ILE A 391 -3.50 16.67 -20.79
N VAL A 392 -4.25 17.76 -20.92
CA VAL A 392 -4.66 18.39 -22.19
C VAL A 392 -4.01 19.77 -22.30
N TYR A 393 -4.17 20.44 -23.45
CA TYR A 393 -3.50 21.72 -23.71
C TYR A 393 -3.79 22.79 -22.63
N ASP A 394 -5.02 22.85 -22.13
CA ASP A 394 -5.50 23.81 -21.12
C ASP A 394 -5.35 23.32 -19.66
N SER A 395 -4.72 22.17 -19.40
CA SER A 395 -4.50 21.66 -18.04
C SER A 395 -3.58 22.57 -17.23
N ASP A 396 -3.99 23.00 -16.02
CA ASP A 396 -3.18 23.80 -15.10
C ASP A 396 -2.33 22.92 -14.17
N ALA A 397 -1.01 23.16 -14.10
CA ALA A 397 -0.11 22.28 -13.37
C ALA A 397 -0.43 22.15 -11.87
N GLY A 398 -0.78 23.25 -11.20
CA GLY A 398 -1.12 23.23 -9.77
C GLY A 398 -2.42 22.46 -9.51
N ALA A 399 -3.44 22.69 -10.33
CA ALA A 399 -4.71 21.98 -10.25
C ALA A 399 -4.55 20.47 -10.50
N GLU A 400 -3.79 20.07 -11.52
CA GLU A 400 -3.55 18.65 -11.84
C GLU A 400 -2.74 17.95 -10.73
N TYR A 401 -1.77 18.65 -10.12
CA TYR A 401 -1.02 18.12 -8.98
C TYR A 401 -1.93 17.95 -7.74
N ALA A 402 -2.80 18.92 -7.46
CA ALA A 402 -3.78 18.82 -6.39
C ALA A 402 -4.78 17.67 -6.62
N GLU A 403 -5.21 17.45 -7.86
CA GLU A 403 -6.04 16.30 -8.24
C GLU A 403 -5.31 14.98 -7.99
N CYS A 404 -4.03 14.87 -8.35
CA CYS A 404 -3.20 13.70 -8.05
C CYS A 404 -3.16 13.42 -6.54
N ARG A 405 -2.93 14.45 -5.72
CA ARG A 405 -2.95 14.34 -4.24
C ARG A 405 -4.30 13.87 -3.72
N LEU A 406 -5.40 14.36 -4.28
CA LEU A 406 -6.75 13.92 -3.92
C LEU A 406 -6.97 12.44 -4.26
N LYS A 407 -6.55 11.99 -5.45
CA LYS A 407 -6.64 10.58 -5.88
C LYS A 407 -5.82 9.65 -4.99
N ALA A 408 -4.73 10.14 -4.39
CA ALA A 408 -3.89 9.39 -3.46
C ALA A 408 -4.37 9.42 -2.00
N SER A 409 -5.36 10.26 -1.66
CA SER A 409 -5.79 10.52 -0.28
C SER A 409 -6.35 9.30 0.46
N PHE A 410 -6.83 8.28 -0.25
CA PHE A 410 -7.24 7.01 0.36
C PHE A 410 -6.06 6.34 1.08
N LEU A 411 -4.85 6.45 0.52
CA LEU A 411 -3.61 5.95 1.10
C LEU A 411 -2.92 6.98 1.99
N THR A 412 -2.70 8.22 1.49
CA THR A 412 -1.94 9.23 2.24
C THR A 412 -2.67 9.75 3.47
N GLY A 413 -4.00 9.61 3.50
CA GLY A 413 -4.82 9.94 4.67
C GLY A 413 -5.10 8.73 5.57
N LEU A 414 -4.47 7.57 5.32
CA LEU A 414 -4.57 6.40 6.19
C LEU A 414 -3.83 6.71 7.50
N SER A 415 -4.58 6.96 8.57
CA SER A 415 -4.00 7.21 9.90
C SER A 415 -3.30 5.97 10.42
N ASN A 416 -2.34 6.16 11.32
CA ASN A 416 -1.79 5.09 12.14
C ASN A 416 -2.35 5.26 13.55
N ASP A 417 -3.21 4.33 13.97
CA ASP A 417 -4.09 4.49 15.14
C ASP A 417 -3.39 4.11 16.46
N PHE A 418 -2.25 4.75 16.72
CA PHE A 418 -1.47 4.63 17.95
C PHE A 418 -0.78 5.96 18.26
N GLU A 419 -0.38 6.18 19.52
CA GLU A 419 0.37 7.36 19.92
C GLU A 419 1.87 7.13 19.77
N ILE A 420 2.63 8.18 19.49
CA ILE A 420 4.09 8.19 19.65
C ILE A 420 4.39 8.98 20.91
N PHE A 421 5.25 8.48 21.79
CA PHE A 421 5.44 9.15 23.07
C PHE A 421 6.88 9.17 23.54
N GLU A 422 7.14 10.16 24.38
CA GLU A 422 8.35 10.32 25.16
C GLU A 422 8.04 10.26 26.65
N THR A 423 9.07 9.90 27.42
CA THR A 423 8.97 9.84 28.88
C THR A 423 10.27 10.36 29.44
N ILE A 424 10.20 11.50 30.12
CA ILE A 424 11.31 12.43 30.31
C ILE A 424 11.40 12.77 31.79
N TYR A 425 12.63 12.80 32.32
CA TYR A 425 12.90 13.34 33.64
C TYR A 425 12.73 14.86 33.61
N ALA A 426 12.04 15.44 34.58
CA ALA A 426 11.95 16.88 34.73
C ALA A 426 11.91 17.32 36.19
N THR A 427 12.32 18.57 36.40
CA THR A 427 12.15 19.34 37.63
C THR A 427 11.58 20.72 37.26
N ARG A 428 11.01 21.45 38.21
CA ARG A 428 10.39 22.75 37.94
C ARG A 428 11.41 23.77 37.44
N THR A 429 12.58 23.83 38.06
CA THR A 429 13.65 24.79 37.75
C THR A 429 14.54 24.30 36.61
N GLY A 430 14.95 23.02 36.65
CA GLY A 430 15.82 22.39 35.66
C GLY A 430 15.14 22.00 34.33
N GLY A 431 13.81 22.03 34.26
CA GLY A 431 13.04 21.64 33.08
C GLY A 431 13.22 20.17 32.67
N CYS A 432 12.82 19.85 31.44
CA CYS A 432 12.97 18.51 30.86
C CYS A 432 14.42 18.21 30.48
N ARG A 433 14.99 17.13 31.06
CA ARG A 433 16.34 16.66 30.73
C ARG A 433 16.40 16.16 29.28
N HIS A 434 17.44 16.56 28.55
CA HIS A 434 17.69 16.17 27.15
C HIS A 434 16.50 16.43 26.19
N LEU A 435 15.69 17.47 26.44
CA LEU A 435 14.47 17.74 25.68
C LEU A 435 14.66 17.71 24.17
N GLU A 436 15.71 18.33 23.63
CA GLU A 436 15.94 18.37 22.18
C GLU A 436 16.18 16.98 21.56
N ARG A 437 16.84 16.05 22.29
CA ARG A 437 17.00 14.66 21.83
C ARG A 437 15.66 13.91 21.82
N HIS A 438 14.81 14.17 22.81
CA HIS A 438 13.45 13.62 22.85
C HIS A 438 12.59 14.15 21.70
N LEU A 439 12.60 15.46 21.45
CA LEU A 439 11.86 16.07 20.35
C LEU A 439 12.36 15.60 18.98
N ALA A 440 13.68 15.42 18.81
CA ALA A 440 14.25 14.87 17.59
C ALA A 440 13.78 13.43 17.33
N ARG A 441 13.80 12.56 18.34
CA ARG A 441 13.32 11.16 18.20
C ARG A 441 11.82 11.08 17.97
N LEU A 442 11.05 11.91 18.67
CA LEU A 442 9.61 12.04 18.49
C LEU A 442 9.30 12.48 17.05
N GLY A 443 10.00 13.50 16.55
CA GLY A 443 9.85 14.00 15.19
C GLY A 443 10.26 13.00 14.12
N ALA A 444 11.34 12.26 14.31
CA ALA A 444 11.75 11.19 13.38
C ALA A 444 10.68 10.09 13.27
N SER A 445 10.09 9.69 14.40
CA SER A 445 9.01 8.70 14.43
C SER A 445 7.71 9.25 13.82
N ALA A 446 7.39 10.51 14.10
CA ALA A 446 6.23 11.19 13.53
C ALA A 446 6.34 11.31 12.00
N ALA A 447 7.51 11.69 11.49
CA ALA A 447 7.78 11.72 10.05
C ALA A 447 7.67 10.34 9.41
N TYR A 448 8.18 9.29 10.07
CA TYR A 448 8.06 7.93 9.58
C TYR A 448 6.61 7.47 9.49
N PHE A 449 5.80 7.63 10.55
CA PHE A 449 4.40 7.17 10.57
C PHE A 449 3.39 8.17 9.99
N GLY A 450 3.83 9.34 9.53
CA GLY A 450 2.96 10.38 8.99
C GLY A 450 2.08 11.07 10.04
N HIS A 451 2.48 11.09 11.32
CA HIS A 451 1.80 11.90 12.33
C HIS A 451 2.21 13.38 12.19
N PRO A 452 1.26 14.33 12.11
CA PRO A 452 1.58 15.75 12.09
C PRO A 452 2.35 16.12 13.36
N PHE A 453 3.50 16.77 13.24
CA PHE A 453 4.32 17.13 14.40
C PHE A 453 4.85 18.56 14.28
N ASN A 454 4.55 19.37 15.29
CA ASN A 454 5.14 20.69 15.46
C ASN A 454 6.08 20.69 16.66
N PRO A 455 7.41 20.75 16.46
CA PRO A 455 8.38 20.72 17.55
C PRO A 455 8.27 21.95 18.48
N GLY A 456 7.80 23.09 17.97
CA GLY A 456 7.59 24.31 18.77
C GLY A 456 6.45 24.14 19.78
N LEU A 457 5.32 23.57 19.35
CA LEU A 457 4.20 23.28 20.25
C LEU A 457 4.58 22.23 21.30
N ALA A 458 5.29 21.17 20.89
CA ALA A 458 5.75 20.15 21.83
C ALA A 458 6.75 20.69 22.86
N ARG A 459 7.63 21.61 22.47
CA ARG A 459 8.56 22.30 23.37
C ARG A 459 7.81 23.18 24.37
N GLY A 460 6.87 24.01 23.90
CA GLY A 460 6.05 24.86 24.75
C GLY A 460 5.27 24.06 25.78
N ALA A 461 4.58 23.00 25.34
CA ALA A 461 3.81 22.11 26.22
C ALA A 461 4.69 21.44 27.30
N ALA A 462 5.92 21.05 26.96
CA ALA A 462 6.86 20.50 27.93
C ALA A 462 7.32 21.54 28.98
N GLN A 463 7.57 22.77 28.55
CA GLN A 463 7.98 23.88 29.42
C GLN A 463 6.85 24.29 30.37
N GLU A 464 5.63 24.43 29.85
CA GLU A 464 4.43 24.70 30.65
C GLU A 464 4.21 23.62 31.70
N ALA A 465 4.33 22.35 31.33
CA ALA A 465 4.21 21.23 32.26
C ALA A 465 5.28 21.25 33.36
N CYS A 466 6.51 21.68 33.06
CA CYS A 466 7.56 21.85 34.08
C CYS A 466 7.24 23.03 35.01
N ALA A 467 6.81 24.16 34.48
CA ALA A 467 6.47 25.35 35.27
C ALA A 467 5.29 25.11 36.22
N ALA A 468 4.37 24.23 35.83
CA ALA A 468 3.19 23.82 36.60
C ALA A 468 3.46 22.72 37.64
N LEU A 469 4.68 22.20 37.75
CA LEU A 469 5.02 21.22 38.79
C LEU A 469 4.87 21.83 40.21
N PRO A 470 4.40 21.04 41.20
CA PRO A 470 4.10 21.56 42.54
C PRO A 470 5.36 22.04 43.27
N ASP A 471 6.48 21.35 43.08
CA ASP A 471 7.77 21.60 43.70
C ASP A 471 8.91 21.31 42.70
N ASP A 472 10.15 21.42 43.17
CA ASP A 472 11.34 21.10 42.37
C ASP A 472 11.78 19.63 42.48
N ALA A 473 10.96 18.77 43.10
CA ALA A 473 11.28 17.36 43.21
C ALA A 473 11.27 16.68 41.83
N PRO A 474 11.99 15.56 41.66
CA PRO A 474 11.96 14.79 40.42
C PRO A 474 10.55 14.36 39.99
N HIS A 475 10.19 14.70 38.76
CA HIS A 475 8.94 14.30 38.12
C HIS A 475 9.19 13.57 36.79
N ARG A 476 8.26 12.70 36.43
CA ARG A 476 8.10 12.14 35.10
C ARG A 476 7.21 13.07 34.30
N VAL A 477 7.69 13.56 33.15
CA VAL A 477 6.88 14.18 32.11
C VAL A 477 6.72 13.19 30.96
N ARG A 478 5.48 12.84 30.62
CA ARG A 478 5.14 12.05 29.44
C ARG A 478 4.57 12.98 28.39
N LEU A 479 5.23 13.08 27.24
CA LEU A 479 4.72 13.77 26.05
C LEU A 479 4.19 12.72 25.09
N ALA A 480 2.91 12.74 24.76
CA ALA A 480 2.30 11.84 23.79
C ALA A 480 1.79 12.63 22.59
N LEU A 481 2.25 12.28 21.40
CA LEU A 481 1.77 12.75 20.11
C LEU A 481 0.68 11.79 19.63
N ARG A 482 -0.54 12.31 19.49
CA ARG A 482 -1.68 11.58 18.92
C ARG A 482 -1.64 11.59 17.39
N PRO A 483 -2.35 10.66 16.73
CA PRO A 483 -2.40 10.59 15.27
C PRO A 483 -2.88 11.87 14.56
N ASN A 484 -3.69 12.69 15.25
CA ASN A 484 -4.22 13.97 14.75
C ASN A 484 -3.23 15.15 14.92
N GLY A 485 -2.06 14.92 15.52
CA GLY A 485 -1.07 15.97 15.80
C GLY A 485 -1.19 16.63 17.18
N GLU A 486 -2.18 16.25 17.99
CA GLU A 486 -2.35 16.76 19.34
C GLU A 486 -1.21 16.27 20.26
N ILE A 487 -0.63 17.18 21.03
CA ILE A 487 0.35 16.87 22.07
C ILE A 487 -0.37 16.82 23.41
N VAL A 488 -0.35 15.65 24.05
CA VAL A 488 -0.89 15.43 25.40
C VAL A 488 0.28 15.30 26.37
N VAL A 489 0.22 16.06 27.47
CA VAL A 489 1.25 16.02 28.51
C VAL A 489 0.67 15.47 29.80
N GLN A 490 1.38 14.53 30.41
CA GLN A 490 1.06 14.00 31.74
C GLN A 490 2.28 14.09 32.64
N THR A 491 2.08 14.54 33.87
CA THR A 491 3.13 14.62 34.89
C THR A 491 2.85 13.63 36.02
N GLY A 492 3.88 13.24 36.76
CA GLY A 492 3.73 12.43 37.96
C GLY A 492 5.03 12.41 38.77
N ALA A 493 4.91 12.40 40.10
CA ALA A 493 6.07 12.34 40.99
C ALA A 493 6.91 11.09 40.70
N LEU A 494 8.23 11.25 40.68
CA LEU A 494 9.17 10.16 40.45
C LEU A 494 9.70 9.66 41.80
N ALA A 495 9.14 8.56 42.30
CA ALA A 495 9.55 7.96 43.57
C ALA A 495 11.06 7.60 43.57
N PRO A 496 11.79 7.66 44.69
CA PRO A 496 13.16 7.14 44.77
C PRO A 496 13.26 5.65 44.36
N LEU A 497 14.44 5.22 43.94
CA LEU A 497 14.70 3.83 43.58
C LEU A 497 16.06 3.42 44.13
N ASP A 498 16.11 2.29 44.83
CA ASP A 498 17.35 1.75 45.38
C ASP A 498 18.15 0.98 44.32
N GLU A 499 19.47 1.03 44.46
CA GLU A 499 20.42 0.30 43.61
C GLU A 499 21.17 -0.78 44.41
N PRO A 500 21.54 -1.92 43.79
CA PRO A 500 21.31 -2.26 42.39
C PRO A 500 19.87 -2.74 42.12
N VAL A 501 19.37 -2.44 40.93
CA VAL A 501 18.07 -2.95 40.48
C VAL A 501 18.17 -4.41 40.03
N ARG A 502 17.09 -5.18 40.20
CA ARG A 502 17.03 -6.59 39.76
C ARG A 502 16.42 -6.71 38.37
N LEU A 503 16.95 -7.61 37.54
CA LEU A 503 16.46 -7.86 36.17
C LEU A 503 16.04 -9.31 35.99
N LEU A 504 14.88 -9.52 35.36
CA LEU A 504 14.48 -10.83 34.83
C LEU A 504 15.01 -11.01 33.41
N LEU A 505 15.01 -12.24 32.92
CA LEU A 505 15.27 -12.56 31.51
C LEU A 505 13.98 -13.09 30.89
N ALA A 506 13.63 -12.61 29.69
CA ALA A 506 12.52 -13.15 28.94
C ALA A 506 12.88 -14.52 28.35
N ASP A 507 11.89 -15.42 28.35
CA ASP A 507 11.99 -16.73 27.71
C ASP A 507 11.70 -16.65 26.21
N GLU A 508 10.70 -15.86 25.84
CA GLU A 508 10.27 -15.70 24.44
C GLU A 508 11.16 -14.70 23.68
N PRO A 509 11.57 -15.02 22.43
CA PRO A 509 12.36 -14.10 21.61
C PRO A 509 11.52 -12.95 21.04
N THR A 510 12.17 -11.81 20.84
CA THR A 510 11.68 -10.67 20.05
C THR A 510 12.10 -10.84 18.59
N HIS A 511 11.51 -10.08 17.67
CA HIS A 511 11.91 -10.08 16.27
C HIS A 511 12.72 -8.83 15.98
N ALA A 512 14.01 -8.99 15.65
CA ALA A 512 14.94 -7.87 15.47
C ALA A 512 14.47 -6.82 14.45
N HIS A 513 13.58 -7.25 13.55
CA HIS A 513 13.09 -6.43 12.47
C HIS A 513 11.68 -5.86 12.68
N ASP A 514 11.05 -6.11 13.82
CA ASP A 514 9.77 -5.47 14.13
C ASP A 514 9.92 -3.93 14.13
N VAL A 515 9.14 -3.28 13.27
CA VAL A 515 9.15 -1.83 13.08
C VAL A 515 8.88 -1.07 14.38
N PHE A 516 8.06 -1.65 15.28
CA PHE A 516 7.69 -1.00 16.53
C PHE A 516 8.81 -1.03 17.59
N LEU A 517 9.88 -1.79 17.36
CA LEU A 517 11.08 -1.72 18.22
C LEU A 517 11.91 -0.47 17.94
N ARG A 518 11.81 0.08 16.73
CA ARG A 518 12.59 1.26 16.31
C ARG A 518 11.94 2.57 16.73
N HIS A 519 10.69 2.53 17.19
CA HIS A 519 9.88 3.70 17.49
C HIS A 519 9.18 3.59 18.83
N LYS A 520 9.16 4.69 19.60
CA LYS A 520 8.53 4.72 20.91
C LYS A 520 7.03 4.96 20.80
N THR A 521 6.27 3.96 20.35
CA THR A 521 4.81 4.06 20.14
C THR A 521 4.02 3.47 21.31
N SER A 522 2.69 3.62 21.35
CA SER A 522 1.80 2.92 22.29
C SER A 522 1.57 1.43 21.96
N VAL A 523 2.14 0.92 20.86
CA VAL A 523 2.08 -0.48 20.45
C VAL A 523 3.15 -1.26 21.23
N ARG A 524 2.87 -1.54 22.51
CA ARG A 524 3.88 -2.07 23.45
C ARG A 524 3.39 -3.13 24.43
N SER A 525 2.22 -3.73 24.18
CA SER A 525 1.55 -4.63 25.13
C SER A 525 2.47 -5.68 25.74
N ARG A 526 3.37 -6.27 24.93
CA ARG A 526 4.40 -7.22 25.38
C ARG A 526 5.38 -6.62 26.39
N TYR A 527 5.97 -5.47 26.07
CA TYR A 527 6.92 -4.78 26.95
C TYR A 527 6.22 -4.34 28.25
N ASP A 528 5.00 -3.83 28.13
CA ASP A 528 4.19 -3.40 29.28
C ASP A 528 3.83 -4.55 30.21
N ALA A 529 3.47 -5.71 29.67
CA ALA A 529 3.24 -6.91 30.46
C ALA A 529 4.53 -7.36 31.17
N ALA A 530 5.66 -7.34 30.47
CA ALA A 530 6.92 -7.84 31.00
C ALA A 530 7.49 -7.01 32.16
N TRP A 531 7.49 -5.68 32.06
CA TRP A 531 8.01 -4.87 33.18
C TRP A 531 7.03 -4.85 34.37
N ARG A 532 5.72 -4.96 34.15
CA ARG A 532 4.73 -5.13 35.24
C ARG A 532 4.88 -6.47 35.94
N ALA A 533 5.12 -7.54 35.19
CA ALA A 533 5.41 -8.85 35.77
C ALA A 533 6.71 -8.83 36.61
N ALA A 534 7.74 -8.14 36.12
CA ALA A 534 8.98 -7.92 36.87
C ALA A 534 8.72 -7.17 38.18
N GLU A 535 7.96 -6.08 38.14
CA GLU A 535 7.63 -5.29 39.33
C GLU A 535 6.85 -6.11 40.36
N GLY A 536 5.96 -7.01 39.92
CA GLY A 536 5.20 -7.92 40.79
C GLY A 536 6.06 -8.88 41.62
N VAL A 537 7.29 -9.17 41.19
CA VAL A 537 8.26 -9.99 41.94
C VAL A 537 9.41 -9.16 42.51
N GLY A 538 9.25 -7.83 42.56
CA GLY A 538 10.27 -6.90 43.07
C GLY A 538 11.50 -6.77 42.16
N ALA A 539 11.39 -7.10 40.88
CA ALA A 539 12.38 -6.77 39.86
C ALA A 539 12.04 -5.45 39.16
N PHE A 540 13.02 -4.79 38.57
CA PHE A 540 12.87 -3.50 37.91
C PHE A 540 12.43 -3.61 36.46
N ASP A 541 12.96 -4.60 35.73
CA ASP A 541 12.70 -4.79 34.31
C ASP A 541 13.00 -6.25 33.89
N THR A 542 12.57 -6.60 32.69
CA THR A 542 12.84 -7.89 32.04
C THR A 542 13.63 -7.65 30.76
N LEU A 543 14.83 -8.25 30.64
CA LEU A 543 15.66 -8.17 29.44
C LEU A 543 15.21 -9.18 28.40
N PHE A 544 15.13 -8.74 27.14
CA PHE A 544 14.73 -9.55 26.01
C PHE A 544 15.92 -10.00 25.17
N PHE A 545 15.68 -11.05 24.38
CA PHE A 545 16.60 -11.53 23.34
C PHE A 545 15.84 -11.60 22.03
N ASN A 546 16.50 -11.46 20.89
CA ASN A 546 15.87 -11.62 19.57
C ASN A 546 15.94 -13.08 19.09
N GLU A 547 15.40 -13.35 17.90
CA GLU A 547 15.37 -14.67 17.28
C GLU A 547 16.76 -15.27 17.00
N ARG A 548 17.81 -14.43 17.01
CA ARG A 548 19.22 -14.84 16.86
C ARG A 548 19.92 -15.12 18.20
N GLY A 549 19.20 -15.00 19.32
CA GLY A 549 19.78 -15.16 20.66
C GLY A 549 20.61 -13.96 21.12
N GLU A 550 20.50 -12.82 20.43
CA GLU A 550 21.18 -11.58 20.82
C GLU A 550 20.33 -10.83 21.85
N LEU A 551 20.96 -10.32 22.90
CA LEU A 551 20.39 -9.42 23.89
C LEU A 551 19.89 -8.16 23.19
N THR A 552 18.68 -7.71 23.52
CA THR A 552 18.07 -6.51 22.94
C THR A 552 17.98 -5.40 23.99
N GLU A 553 16.82 -5.23 24.61
CA GLU A 553 16.54 -4.20 25.59
C GLU A 553 15.64 -4.75 26.70
N GLY A 554 15.35 -3.91 27.70
CA GLY A 554 14.33 -4.18 28.71
C GLY A 554 12.94 -3.69 28.30
N GLY A 555 11.92 -4.04 29.09
CA GLY A 555 10.56 -3.48 29.05
C GLY A 555 10.52 -1.94 28.94
N ARG A 556 11.42 -1.27 29.67
CA ARG A 556 11.48 0.19 29.78
C ARG A 556 12.90 0.76 29.84
N SER A 557 13.91 -0.04 29.54
CA SER A 557 15.32 0.34 29.67
C SER A 557 16.18 -0.18 28.52
N SER A 558 17.28 0.51 28.21
CA SER A 558 18.38 -0.01 27.40
C SER A 558 19.43 -0.62 28.31
N VAL A 559 20.20 -1.59 27.81
CA VAL A 559 21.19 -2.34 28.61
C VAL A 559 22.62 -2.10 28.13
N PHE A 560 23.53 -1.98 29.09
CA PHE A 560 24.98 -1.91 28.91
C PHE A 560 25.62 -2.98 29.79
N VAL A 561 26.63 -3.66 29.26
CA VAL A 561 27.42 -4.66 29.99
C VAL A 561 28.90 -4.31 29.93
N ARG A 562 29.61 -4.51 31.03
CA ARG A 562 31.06 -4.32 31.09
C ARG A 562 31.78 -5.65 30.96
N ILE A 563 32.61 -5.79 29.93
CA ILE A 563 33.37 -7.03 29.66
C ILE A 563 34.81 -6.62 29.36
N GLY A 564 35.78 -7.24 30.04
CA GLY A 564 37.20 -6.91 29.84
C GLY A 564 37.52 -5.43 30.11
N GLY A 565 36.81 -4.78 31.04
CA GLY A 565 37.01 -3.38 31.39
C GLY A 565 36.28 -2.35 30.52
N ARG A 566 35.70 -2.75 29.37
CA ARG A 566 35.00 -1.87 28.42
C ARG A 566 33.49 -2.07 28.42
N TRP A 567 32.73 -1.01 28.12
CA TRP A 567 31.27 -1.04 28.03
C TRP A 567 30.78 -1.42 26.63
N TYR A 568 29.73 -2.24 26.60
CA TYR A 568 29.08 -2.68 25.37
C TYR A 568 27.57 -2.57 25.49
N THR A 569 26.88 -2.24 24.40
CA THR A 569 25.41 -2.22 24.32
C THR A 569 24.97 -2.88 23.01
N PRO A 570 23.78 -3.51 22.94
CA PRO A 570 23.30 -4.11 21.69
C PRO A 570 23.12 -3.07 20.59
N PRO A 571 23.49 -3.35 19.32
CA PRO A 571 23.31 -2.44 18.19
C PRO A 571 21.83 -2.30 17.81
N LEU A 572 21.47 -1.24 17.08
CA LEU A 572 20.10 -1.07 16.56
C LEU A 572 19.63 -2.25 15.69
N SER A 573 20.56 -2.92 15.00
CA SER A 573 20.28 -4.14 14.20
C SER A 573 19.82 -5.34 15.03
N ALA A 574 20.00 -5.31 16.36
CA ALA A 574 19.45 -6.32 17.27
C ALA A 574 17.94 -6.15 17.51
N GLY A 575 17.34 -5.04 17.06
CA GLY A 575 15.94 -4.71 17.30
C GLY A 575 15.74 -4.00 18.63
N VAL A 576 16.48 -2.92 18.86
CA VAL A 576 16.36 -2.09 20.07
C VAL A 576 15.89 -0.69 19.72
N LEU A 577 15.22 -0.05 20.67
CA LEU A 577 14.83 1.34 20.55
C LEU A 577 16.09 2.22 20.56
N PRO A 578 16.20 3.25 19.69
CA PRO A 578 17.22 4.29 19.83
C PRO A 578 16.92 5.15 21.07
N GLY A 579 17.24 4.61 22.26
CA GLY A 579 17.04 5.22 23.57
C GLY A 579 17.70 6.59 23.68
N VAL A 580 17.00 7.62 24.17
CA VAL A 580 17.64 8.94 24.40
C VAL A 580 18.80 8.82 25.39
N MET A 581 18.58 8.17 26.54
CA MET A 581 19.65 7.97 27.52
C MET A 581 20.76 7.06 26.99
N ARG A 582 20.40 6.03 26.20
CA ARG A 582 21.38 5.19 25.49
C ARG A 582 22.30 6.02 24.59
N GLY A 583 21.73 6.92 23.79
CA GLY A 583 22.50 7.83 22.95
C GLY A 583 23.39 8.77 23.77
N VAL A 584 22.89 9.28 24.90
CA VAL A 584 23.70 10.11 25.81
C VAL A 584 24.92 9.36 26.35
N LEU A 585 24.76 8.07 26.73
CA LEU A 585 25.88 7.25 27.22
C LEU A 585 26.86 6.86 26.11
N LEU A 586 26.38 6.61 24.89
CA LEU A 586 27.24 6.33 23.74
C LEU A 586 28.08 7.56 23.33
N ASP A 587 27.53 8.76 23.49
CA ASP A 587 28.22 10.01 23.18
C ASP A 587 29.19 10.46 24.31
N ASP A 588 29.13 9.82 25.49
CA ASP A 588 29.95 10.17 26.65
C ASP A 588 31.31 9.45 26.61
N PRO A 589 32.44 10.17 26.44
CA PRO A 589 33.76 9.56 26.42
C PRO A 589 34.14 8.81 27.70
N ALA A 590 33.52 9.14 28.85
CA ALA A 590 33.77 8.44 30.10
C ALA A 590 33.22 6.99 30.09
N TRP A 591 32.23 6.71 29.24
CA TRP A 591 31.69 5.37 29.06
C TRP A 591 32.49 4.55 28.05
N ASP A 592 33.11 5.18 27.04
CA ASP A 592 33.82 4.48 25.95
C ASP A 592 33.06 3.24 25.44
N ALA A 593 31.73 3.40 25.31
CA ALA A 593 30.82 2.31 25.02
C ALA A 593 30.75 2.02 23.51
N ILE A 594 30.76 0.73 23.14
CA ILE A 594 30.61 0.30 21.75
C ILE A 594 29.30 -0.48 21.56
N GLU A 595 28.64 -0.24 20.42
CA GLU A 595 27.57 -1.10 19.94
C GLU A 595 28.13 -2.44 19.40
N CYS A 596 27.76 -3.57 20.00
CA CYS A 596 28.10 -4.89 19.47
C CYS A 596 27.03 -5.94 19.82
N PRO A 597 26.84 -6.99 19.00
CA PRO A 597 25.92 -8.07 19.35
C PRO A 597 26.34 -8.74 20.66
N LEU A 598 25.42 -8.79 21.63
CA LEU A 598 25.62 -9.39 22.94
C LEU A 598 24.74 -10.63 23.06
N THR A 599 25.17 -11.68 23.76
CA THR A 599 24.39 -12.91 23.95
C THR A 599 24.15 -13.19 25.43
N ARG A 600 23.40 -14.26 25.74
CA ARG A 600 23.28 -14.77 27.12
C ARG A 600 24.65 -15.08 27.74
N GLU A 601 25.62 -15.57 26.96
CA GLU A 601 26.98 -15.81 27.41
C GLU A 601 27.73 -14.51 27.72
N SER A 602 27.58 -13.48 26.88
CA SER A 602 28.13 -12.15 27.16
C SER A 602 27.58 -11.60 28.48
N LEU A 603 26.28 -11.77 28.73
CA LEU A 603 25.63 -11.33 29.96
C LEU A 603 26.14 -12.10 31.19
N ALA A 604 26.36 -13.41 31.07
CA ALA A 604 26.90 -14.24 32.15
C ALA A 604 28.36 -13.89 32.52
N ARG A 605 29.15 -13.41 31.54
CA ARG A 605 30.54 -12.97 31.73
C ARG A 605 30.66 -11.49 32.12
N ALA A 606 29.56 -10.75 32.17
CA ALA A 606 29.58 -9.33 32.46
C ALA A 606 30.12 -9.08 33.88
N GLN A 607 31.14 -8.22 33.97
CA GLN A 607 31.70 -7.74 35.24
C GLN A 607 30.69 -6.83 35.95
N GLU A 608 29.98 -6.03 35.16
CA GLU A 608 28.93 -5.11 35.60
C GLU A 608 27.81 -5.06 34.57
N ILE A 609 26.57 -4.93 35.04
CA ILE A 609 25.40 -4.69 34.20
C ILE A 609 24.83 -3.33 34.60
N VAL A 610 24.57 -2.48 33.61
CA VAL A 610 23.84 -1.23 33.78
C VAL A 610 22.62 -1.26 32.89
N VAL A 611 21.49 -0.83 33.44
CA VAL A 611 20.33 -0.46 32.63
C VAL A 611 20.12 1.04 32.70
N CYS A 612 19.63 1.62 31.63
CA CYS A 612 19.41 3.06 31.58
C CYS A 612 18.07 3.41 30.94
N ASN A 613 17.47 4.51 31.39
CA ASN A 613 16.37 5.15 30.71
C ASN A 613 16.38 6.66 30.98
N ALA A 614 15.57 7.41 30.22
CA ALA A 614 15.55 8.86 30.30
C ALA A 614 14.96 9.42 31.62
N LEU A 615 14.34 8.58 32.46
CA LEU A 615 13.85 8.99 33.78
C LEU A 615 14.92 8.88 34.86
N ARG A 616 15.72 7.81 34.81
CA ARG A 616 16.60 7.43 35.92
C ARG A 616 18.07 7.65 35.61
N GLY A 617 18.45 7.83 34.34
CA GLY A 617 19.86 7.76 33.95
C GLY A 617 20.37 6.31 34.00
N PRO A 618 21.68 6.09 34.17
CA PRO A 618 22.25 4.76 34.35
C PRO A 618 21.98 4.24 35.77
N LEU A 619 21.61 2.97 35.88
CA LEU A 619 21.35 2.25 37.13
C LEU A 619 22.15 0.96 37.15
N ARG A 620 22.88 0.69 38.25
CA ARG A 620 23.54 -0.59 38.47
C ARG A 620 22.49 -1.69 38.57
N ALA A 621 22.74 -2.81 37.91
CA ALA A 621 21.78 -3.91 37.86
C ALA A 621 22.42 -5.26 38.15
N VAL A 622 21.59 -6.17 38.65
CA VAL A 622 21.93 -7.58 38.88
C VAL A 622 20.82 -8.47 38.33
N LEU A 623 21.17 -9.66 37.85
CA LEU A 623 20.17 -10.65 37.43
C LEU A 623 19.46 -11.21 38.66
N HIS A 624 18.13 -11.30 38.58
CA HIS A 624 17.32 -12.00 39.56
C HIS A 624 17.66 -13.49 39.49
N ARG A 625 18.03 -14.07 40.63
CA ARG A 625 18.41 -15.50 40.74
C ARG A 625 17.21 -16.35 41.12
#